data_AF-A0A6A5AL40-F1
#
_entry.id   AF-A0A6A5AL40-F1
#
_cell.length_a   1.000
_cell.length_b   1.000
_cell.length_c   1.000
_cell.angle_alpha   90.00
_cell.angle_beta   90.00
_cell.angle_gamma   90.00
#
_symmetry.space_group_name_H-M   'P 1'
#
loop_
_entity.id
_entity.type
_entity.pdbx_description
1 polymer ?
#
loop_
_entity_poly.entity_id
_entity_poly.type
_entity_poly.pdbx_seq_one_letter_code
_entity_poly.pdbx_strand_id
1 'polypeptide(L)'
;ELFRALQHSDTLEPIVTATDDGDELSLSRVDLELVVALAEVLVAAHSPLYFTSDAAVVLTTGTATEAIPTHRGNRSLSAATMLAVLMTTHMGEELWRIMVAHHGHHV
;
A
#
# COMPACT_ATOMS: atom_id res chain seq x y z
N GLU A 1 -14.30 13.50 -14.05
CA GLU A 1 -12.91 13.74 -13.59
C GLU A 1 -12.27 12.53 -12.90
N LEU A 2 -12.68 12.09 -11.69
CA LEU A 2 -12.00 10.98 -10.98
C LEU A 2 -11.87 9.67 -11.79
N PHE A 3 -12.96 9.20 -12.39
CA PHE A 3 -12.95 7.99 -13.25
C PHE A 3 -12.15 8.16 -14.55
N ARG A 4 -11.95 9.41 -15.01
CA ARG A 4 -11.14 9.74 -16.20
C ARG A 4 -9.65 9.78 -15.87
N ALA A 5 -9.30 10.15 -14.63
CA ALA A 5 -7.94 10.08 -14.10
C ALA A 5 -7.48 8.63 -13.86
N LEU A 6 -8.41 7.75 -13.42
CA LEU A 6 -8.16 6.31 -13.37
C LEU A 6 -7.81 5.72 -14.75
N GLN A 7 -8.50 6.16 -15.82
CA GLN A 7 -8.17 5.77 -17.19
C GLN A 7 -6.79 6.26 -17.67
N HIS A 8 -6.24 7.35 -17.10
CA HIS A 8 -4.89 7.83 -17.43
C HIS A 8 -3.79 7.05 -16.70
N SER A 9 -4.06 6.47 -15.53
CA SER A 9 -3.07 5.68 -14.80
C SER A 9 -2.67 4.40 -15.55
N ASP A 10 -3.57 3.92 -16.42
CA ASP A 10 -3.36 2.78 -17.33
C ASP A 10 -2.34 3.07 -18.45
N THR A 11 -1.91 4.33 -18.60
CA THR A 11 -0.91 4.75 -19.60
C THR A 11 0.49 4.96 -19.02
N LEU A 12 0.65 4.81 -17.71
CA LEU A 12 1.94 4.97 -17.05
C LEU A 12 2.83 3.74 -17.25
N GLU A 13 4.12 3.99 -17.44
CA GLU A 13 5.09 2.89 -17.57
C GLU A 13 5.08 2.00 -16.31
N PRO A 14 5.12 0.66 -16.52
CA PRO A 14 5.17 -0.30 -15.43
C PRO A 14 6.48 -0.15 -14.65
N ILE A 15 6.45 -0.62 -13.41
CA ILE A 15 7.66 -0.72 -12.58
C ILE A 15 8.33 -2.04 -12.92
N VAL A 16 9.59 -1.97 -13.34
CA VAL A 16 10.37 -3.14 -13.74
C VAL A 16 11.55 -3.30 -12.78
N THR A 17 11.73 -4.52 -12.26
CA THR A 17 12.87 -4.89 -11.41
C THR A 17 13.31 -6.32 -11.72
N ALA A 18 14.57 -6.64 -11.48
CA ALA A 18 15.04 -8.02 -11.52
C ALA A 18 14.75 -8.72 -10.18
N THR A 19 14.39 -10.01 -10.22
CA THR A 19 14.37 -10.89 -9.06
C THR A 19 15.80 -11.29 -8.68
N ASP A 20 15.97 -11.92 -7.51
CA ASP A 20 17.26 -12.46 -7.07
C ASP A 20 17.80 -13.54 -8.03
N ASP A 21 16.91 -14.23 -8.75
CA ASP A 21 17.24 -15.23 -9.77
C ASP A 21 17.57 -14.61 -11.15
N GLY A 22 17.46 -13.29 -11.28
CA GLY A 22 17.72 -12.55 -12.51
C GLY A 22 16.54 -12.49 -13.49
N ASP A 23 15.36 -12.99 -13.08
CA ASP A 23 14.14 -12.88 -13.88
C ASP A 23 13.61 -11.44 -13.84
N GLU A 24 13.03 -10.98 -14.96
CA GLU A 24 12.38 -9.68 -15.00
C GLU A 24 10.98 -9.76 -14.39
N LEU A 25 10.72 -8.95 -13.36
CA LEU A 25 9.40 -8.72 -12.79
C LEU A 25 8.90 -7.35 -13.23
N SER A 26 7.72 -7.34 -13.86
CA SER A 26 7.02 -6.12 -14.29
C SER A 26 5.69 -6.01 -13.57
N LEU A 27 5.43 -4.86 -12.94
CA LEU A 27 4.21 -4.56 -12.21
C LEU A 27 3.55 -3.30 -12.78
N SER A 28 2.28 -3.39 -13.15
CA SER A 28 1.53 -2.22 -13.61
C SER A 28 1.29 -1.23 -12.46
N ARG A 29 1.11 0.05 -12.78
CA ARG A 29 0.79 1.06 -11.75
C ARG A 29 -0.56 0.80 -11.08
N VAL A 30 -1.52 0.26 -11.83
CA VAL A 30 -2.84 -0.09 -11.30
C VAL A 30 -2.75 -1.27 -10.33
N ASP A 31 -1.95 -2.29 -10.64
CA ASP A 31 -1.74 -3.42 -9.73
C ASP A 31 -1.04 -2.97 -8.45
N LEU A 32 -0.07 -2.06 -8.55
CA LEU A 32 0.56 -1.47 -7.36
C LEU A 32 -0.45 -0.72 -6.49
N GLU A 33 -1.27 0.15 -7.09
CA GLU A 33 -2.32 0.88 -6.36
C GLU A 33 -3.31 -0.08 -5.70
N LEU A 34 -3.66 -1.17 -6.37
CA LEU A 34 -4.52 -2.21 -5.79
C LEU A 34 -3.88 -2.88 -4.57
N VAL A 35 -2.60 -3.29 -4.67
CA VAL A 35 -1.88 -3.90 -3.55
C VAL A 35 -1.77 -2.94 -2.37
N VAL A 36 -1.48 -1.67 -2.65
CA VAL A 36 -1.35 -0.64 -1.61
C VAL A 36 -2.70 -0.34 -0.95
N ALA A 37 -3.78 -0.24 -1.74
CA ALA A 37 -5.13 -0.07 -1.21
C ALA A 37 -5.57 -1.28 -0.36
N LEU A 38 -5.22 -2.50 -0.76
CA LEU A 38 -5.51 -3.70 0.04
C LEU A 38 -4.75 -3.67 1.36
N ALA A 39 -3.45 -3.35 1.33
CA ALA A 39 -2.64 -3.23 2.53
C ALA A 39 -3.20 -2.16 3.48
N GLU A 40 -3.67 -1.04 2.95
CA GLU A 40 -4.30 0.02 3.73
C GLU A 40 -5.56 -0.49 4.45
N VAL A 41 -6.44 -1.22 3.75
CA VAL A 41 -7.63 -1.85 4.34
C VAL A 41 -7.25 -2.81 5.46
N LEU A 42 -6.19 -3.59 5.29
CA LEU A 42 -5.70 -4.51 6.31
C LEU A 42 -5.15 -3.76 7.54
N VAL A 43 -4.41 -2.66 7.36
CA VAL A 43 -3.96 -1.81 8.49
C VAL A 43 -5.17 -1.23 9.23
N ALA A 44 -6.16 -0.72 8.51
CA ALA A 44 -7.36 -0.16 9.11
C ALA A 44 -8.14 -1.20 9.92
N ALA A 45 -8.19 -2.46 9.44
CA ALA A 45 -8.92 -3.55 10.11
C ALA A 45 -8.16 -4.15 11.30
N HIS A 46 -6.85 -4.38 11.16
CA HIS A 46 -6.05 -5.11 12.15
C HIS A 46 -5.28 -4.20 13.11
N SER A 47 -5.02 -2.96 12.72
CA SER A 47 -4.22 -2.00 13.48
C SER A 47 -4.83 -0.58 13.48
N PRO A 48 -6.09 -0.39 13.91
CA PRO A 48 -6.81 0.88 13.79
C PRO A 48 -6.16 2.04 14.56
N LEU A 49 -5.49 1.77 15.69
CA LEU A 49 -4.75 2.80 16.45
C LEU A 49 -3.52 3.31 15.69
N TYR A 50 -2.85 2.42 14.94
CA TYR A 50 -1.75 2.81 14.06
C TYR A 50 -2.30 3.59 12.86
N PHE A 51 -3.37 3.08 12.23
CA PHE A 51 -4.00 3.69 11.05
C PHE A 51 -4.42 5.14 11.27
N THR A 52 -4.96 5.45 12.46
CA THR A 52 -5.52 6.75 12.80
C THR A 52 -4.51 7.74 13.39
N SER A 53 -3.27 7.31 13.67
CA SER A 53 -2.24 8.13 14.31
C SER A 53 -1.11 8.48 13.36
N ASP A 54 -1.03 9.75 12.92
CA ASP A 54 0.09 10.24 12.10
C ASP A 54 1.40 10.14 12.87
N ALA A 55 1.38 10.40 14.18
CA ALA A 55 2.56 10.25 15.02
C ALA A 55 3.09 8.81 14.99
N ALA A 56 2.22 7.80 15.05
CA ALA A 56 2.64 6.39 15.00
C ALA A 56 3.28 6.03 13.65
N VAL A 57 2.70 6.52 12.55
CA VAL A 57 3.26 6.33 11.20
C VAL A 57 4.62 7.03 11.09
N VAL A 58 4.72 8.32 11.42
CA VAL A 58 5.99 9.07 11.36
C VAL A 58 7.08 8.44 12.24
N LEU A 59 6.73 8.01 13.45
CA LEU A 59 7.68 7.40 14.39
C LEU A 59 8.28 6.09 13.85
N THR A 60 7.51 5.35 13.06
CA THR A 60 7.92 4.03 12.57
C THR A 60 8.53 4.09 11.18
N THR A 61 8.04 4.96 10.29
CA THR A 61 8.59 5.11 8.93
C THR A 61 9.76 6.09 8.86
N GLY A 62 9.87 7.02 9.82
CA GLY A 62 10.84 8.12 9.78
C GLY A 62 10.52 9.17 8.70
N THR A 63 9.36 9.09 8.05
CA THR A 63 8.95 9.97 6.95
C THR A 63 7.67 10.71 7.28
N ALA A 64 7.45 11.86 6.64
CA ALA A 64 6.20 12.60 6.80
C ALA A 64 5.02 11.77 6.30
N THR A 65 3.92 11.81 7.06
CA THR A 65 2.67 11.13 6.69
C THR A 65 1.84 12.04 5.79
N GLU A 66 1.35 11.48 4.69
CA GLU A 66 0.37 12.12 3.81
C GLU A 66 -0.95 11.35 3.88
N ALA A 67 -2.01 12.04 4.27
CA ALA A 67 -3.35 11.47 4.36
C ALA A 67 -4.29 12.13 3.34
N ILE A 68 -5.13 11.30 2.74
CA ILE A 68 -6.18 11.70 1.81
C ILE A 68 -7.50 11.75 2.59
N PRO A 69 -8.18 12.90 2.64
CA PRO A 69 -9.47 13.00 3.30
C PRO A 69 -10.52 12.16 2.55
N THR A 70 -11.31 11.38 3.30
CA THR A 70 -12.40 10.58 2.75
C THR A 70 -13.76 11.17 3.15
N HIS A 71 -14.77 11.01 2.30
CA HIS A 71 -16.11 11.48 2.61
C HIS A 71 -16.80 10.53 3.61
N ARG A 72 -17.06 11.03 4.84
CA ARG A 72 -17.75 10.32 5.94
C ARG A 72 -17.05 9.07 6.49
N GLY A 73 -15.75 8.93 6.26
CA GLY A 73 -14.96 7.80 6.78
C GLY A 73 -13.74 8.27 7.55
N ASN A 74 -12.97 7.30 8.04
CA ASN A 74 -11.59 7.55 8.47
C ASN A 74 -10.77 7.95 7.23
N ARG A 75 -9.76 8.80 7.45
CA ARG A 75 -8.81 9.19 6.40
C ARG A 75 -8.26 7.96 5.67
N SER A 76 -7.83 8.17 4.43
CA SER A 76 -6.94 7.25 3.76
C SER A 76 -5.49 7.70 3.91
N LEU A 77 -4.55 6.78 3.90
CA LEU A 77 -3.13 7.06 3.78
C LEU A 77 -2.76 7.09 2.29
N SER A 78 -1.91 8.03 1.89
CA SER A 78 -1.45 8.08 0.49
C SER A 78 -0.68 6.81 0.12
N ALA A 79 -0.63 6.47 -1.17
CA ALA A 79 0.14 5.32 -1.64
C ALA A 79 1.62 5.42 -1.23
N ALA A 80 2.20 6.61 -1.28
CA ALA A 80 3.58 6.87 -0.83
C ALA A 80 3.77 6.58 0.67
N THR A 81 2.81 6.99 1.51
CA THR A 81 2.83 6.70 2.95
C THR A 81 2.74 5.20 3.19
N MET A 82 1.82 4.52 2.52
CA MET A 82 1.64 3.07 2.68
C MET A 82 2.85 2.29 2.18
N LEU A 83 3.48 2.70 1.08
CA LEU A 83 4.73 2.11 0.61
C LEU A 83 5.85 2.27 1.65
N ALA A 84 5.96 3.44 2.30
CA ALA A 84 6.92 3.61 3.39
C ALA A 84 6.62 2.63 4.54
N VAL A 85 5.36 2.49 4.96
CA VAL A 85 4.97 1.51 5.99
C VAL A 85 5.33 0.08 5.57
N LEU A 86 5.00 -0.32 4.35
CA LEU A 86 5.23 -1.67 3.84
C LEU A 86 6.72 -2.02 3.75
N MET A 87 7.54 -1.06 3.32
CA MET A 87 8.95 -1.33 3.00
C MET A 87 9.90 -1.13 4.17
N THR A 88 9.53 -0.35 5.20
CA THR A 88 10.48 0.06 6.25
C THR A 88 10.07 -0.31 7.67
N THR A 89 8.88 -0.88 7.88
CA THR A 89 8.36 -1.13 9.23
C THR A 89 8.00 -2.59 9.46
N HIS A 90 8.04 -3.02 10.72
CA HIS A 90 7.52 -4.33 11.14
C HIS A 90 6.03 -4.51 10.84
N MET A 91 5.25 -3.41 10.84
CA MET A 91 3.85 -3.46 10.40
C MET A 91 3.73 -3.94 8.95
N GLY A 92 4.66 -3.54 8.08
CA GLY A 92 4.73 -4.02 6.71
C GLY A 92 4.89 -5.55 6.62
N GLU A 93 5.76 -6.12 7.44
CA GLU A 93 5.95 -7.57 7.54
C GLU A 93 4.68 -8.30 8.01
N GLU A 94 3.97 -7.75 9.01
CA GLU A 94 2.70 -8.31 9.47
C GLU A 94 1.62 -8.30 8.39
N LEU A 95 1.49 -7.19 7.66
CA LEU A 95 0.54 -7.08 6.57
C LEU A 95 0.86 -8.08 5.47
N TRP A 96 2.14 -8.26 5.14
CA TRP A 96 2.57 -9.28 4.19
C TRP A 96 2.15 -10.69 4.64
N ARG A 97 2.39 -11.03 5.92
CA ARG A 97 1.96 -12.32 6.48
C ARG A 97 0.45 -12.52 6.39
N ILE A 98 -0.35 -11.49 6.65
CA ILE A 98 -1.81 -11.54 6.54
C ILE A 98 -2.25 -11.69 5.07
N MET A 99 -1.65 -10.93 4.15
CA MET A 99 -1.95 -11.01 2.71
C MET A 99 -1.66 -12.41 2.18
N VAL A 100 -0.49 -12.98 2.50
CA VAL A 100 -0.11 -14.35 2.10
C VAL A 100 -1.01 -15.39 2.76
N ALA A 101 -1.35 -15.26 4.05
CA ALA A 101 -2.25 -16.19 4.72
C ALA A 101 -3.66 -16.21 4.10
N HIS A 102 -4.14 -15.06 3.61
CA HIS A 102 -5.44 -14.98 2.93
C HIS A 102 -5.40 -15.46 1.47
N HIS A 103 -4.26 -15.38 0.78
CA HIS A 103 -4.15 -15.79 -0.64
C HIS A 103 -3.52 -17.18 -0.84
N GLY A 104 -2.81 -17.72 0.16
CA GLY A 104 -2.12 -19.01 0.10
C GLY A 104 -3.02 -20.24 0.21
N HIS A 105 -4.34 -20.08 0.34
CA HIS A 105 -5.30 -21.19 0.30
C HIS A 105 -5.81 -21.52 -1.12
N HIS A 106 -5.33 -20.82 -2.15
CA HIS A 106 -5.78 -21.00 -3.54
C HIS A 106 -4.65 -21.30 -4.55
N VAL A 107 -3.51 -21.83 -4.10
CA VAL A 107 -2.46 -22.37 -4.97
C VAL A 107 -2.14 -23.80 -4.58
#